data_AF-A0A7W1HRH8-F1
#
_entry.id   AF-A0A7W1HRH8-F1
#
_cell.length_a   1.000
_cell.length_b   1.000
_cell.length_c   1.000
_cell.angle_alpha   90.00
_cell.angle_beta   90.00
_cell.angle_gamma   90.00
#
_symmetry.space_group_name_H-M   'P 1'
#
loop_
_entity.id
_entity.type
_entity.pdbx_description
1 polymer ?
#
loop_
_entity_poly.entity_id
_entity_poly.type
_entity_poly.pdbx_seq_one_letter_code
_entity_poly.pdbx_strand_id
1 'polypeptide(L)'
;MATAMAPAPMASSARRCSAHSSQTGQPCRATAVRGATVCIAHGAGAPAVKAKARERLERQKLGAFLAAQGIDEAAGDPHEIYVRHLTAADATAVRARELVADLDELTVTNHNGDQKLHVLLRLWGEWEDRVAKLAKIAHDNGFGAVQLAQSQAQTMMEAFTAAMNDPALNLSDEQKAVAKKAAARHLRTQAATE
;
A
#
# COMPACT_ATOMS: atom_id res chain seq x y z
N MET A 1 17.67 6.15 30.00
CA MET A 1 17.38 4.78 29.55
C MET A 1 17.73 4.71 28.07
N ALA A 2 18.76 3.95 27.70
CA ALA A 2 19.27 3.87 26.35
C ALA A 2 18.38 2.94 25.50
N THR A 3 17.72 3.50 24.48
CA THR A 3 16.96 2.73 23.50
C THR A 3 17.95 1.96 22.63
N ALA A 4 17.94 0.64 22.73
CA ALA A 4 18.78 -0.23 21.90
C ALA A 4 18.43 -0.01 20.42
N MET A 5 19.39 0.48 19.65
CA MET A 5 19.31 0.52 18.19
C MET A 5 19.11 -0.91 17.66
N ALA A 6 18.03 -1.12 16.92
CA ALA A 6 17.78 -2.38 16.24
C ALA A 6 18.96 -2.74 15.31
N PRO A 7 19.36 -4.03 15.23
CA PRO A 7 20.46 -4.43 14.37
C PRO A 7 20.14 -4.11 12.90
N ALA A 8 21.12 -3.58 12.19
CA ALA A 8 21.03 -3.32 10.76
C ALA A 8 20.62 -4.60 10.01
N PRO A 9 19.72 -4.52 9.00
CA PRO A 9 19.31 -5.70 8.25
C PRO A 9 20.52 -6.35 7.59
N MET A 10 20.73 -7.61 7.95
CA MET A 10 21.80 -8.49 7.45
C MET A 10 21.93 -8.40 5.93
N ALA A 11 23.17 -8.26 5.46
CA ALA A 11 23.54 -8.23 4.06
C ALA A 11 22.87 -9.40 3.32
N SER A 12 22.04 -9.09 2.31
CA SER A 12 21.36 -10.11 1.52
C SER A 12 22.39 -11.05 0.92
N SER A 13 22.38 -12.33 1.29
CA SER A 13 23.11 -13.36 0.55
C SER A 13 22.79 -13.21 -0.93
N ALA A 14 23.78 -12.88 -1.75
CA ALA A 14 23.56 -12.63 -3.17
C ALA A 14 22.89 -13.87 -3.78
N ARG A 15 21.60 -13.74 -4.16
CA ARG A 15 20.83 -14.88 -4.68
C ARG A 15 21.52 -15.37 -5.95
N ARG A 16 21.74 -16.68 -6.05
CA ARG A 16 22.28 -17.29 -7.28
C ARG A 16 21.18 -17.38 -8.33
N CYS A 17 21.59 -17.40 -9.60
CA CYS A 17 20.71 -17.68 -10.72
C CYS A 17 20.09 -19.07 -10.57
N SER A 18 18.76 -19.16 -10.72
CA SER A 18 18.02 -20.43 -10.62
C SER A 18 18.02 -21.26 -11.92
N ALA A 19 18.68 -20.78 -12.98
CA ALA A 19 18.73 -21.46 -14.27
C ALA A 19 19.86 -22.50 -14.32
N HIS A 20 19.86 -23.33 -15.35
CA HIS A 20 20.92 -24.30 -15.64
C HIS A 20 21.68 -23.88 -16.90
N SER A 21 22.98 -24.20 -16.96
CA SER A 21 23.82 -23.96 -18.12
C SER A 21 23.37 -24.84 -19.28
N SER A 22 23.06 -24.26 -20.44
CA SER A 22 22.71 -25.01 -21.65
C SER A 22 23.87 -25.85 -22.21
N GLN A 23 25.12 -25.52 -21.85
CA GLN A 23 26.31 -26.25 -22.32
C GLN A 23 26.63 -27.47 -21.47
N THR A 24 26.36 -27.42 -20.16
CA THR A 24 26.78 -28.47 -19.20
C THR A 24 25.61 -29.15 -18.49
N GLY A 25 24.40 -28.61 -18.60
CA GLY A 25 23.22 -29.05 -17.83
C GLY A 25 23.27 -28.73 -16.34
N GLN A 26 24.39 -28.22 -15.82
CA GLN A 26 24.60 -27.98 -14.39
C GLN A 26 23.97 -26.65 -13.93
N PRO A 27 23.66 -26.49 -12.62
CA PRO A 27 23.13 -25.24 -12.08
C PRO A 27 24.03 -24.05 -12.36
N CYS A 28 23.43 -22.93 -12.77
CA CYS A 28 24.16 -21.70 -13.03
C CYS A 28 24.77 -21.14 -11.73
N ARG A 29 26.06 -20.85 -11.75
CA ARG A 29 26.78 -20.29 -10.59
C ARG A 29 26.80 -18.76 -10.55
N ALA A 30 26.27 -18.10 -11.58
CA ALA A 30 26.24 -16.65 -11.66
C ALA A 30 25.25 -16.04 -10.64
N THR A 31 25.52 -14.81 -10.24
CA THR A 31 24.62 -14.04 -9.37
C THR A 31 23.36 -13.62 -10.14
N ALA A 32 22.20 -13.78 -9.51
CA ALA A 32 20.96 -13.25 -10.06
C ALA A 32 20.97 -11.72 -10.02
N VAL A 33 20.34 -11.08 -11.00
CA VAL A 33 20.12 -9.63 -10.94
C VAL A 33 19.24 -9.30 -9.74
N ARG A 34 19.47 -8.17 -9.09
CA ARG A 34 18.69 -7.74 -7.92
C ARG A 34 17.19 -7.74 -8.24
N GLY A 35 16.38 -8.40 -7.40
CA GLY A 35 14.93 -8.59 -7.63
C GLY A 35 14.56 -9.70 -8.61
N ALA A 36 15.47 -10.14 -9.47
CA ALA A 36 15.26 -11.27 -10.38
C ALA A 36 15.64 -12.61 -9.72
N THR A 37 15.26 -13.71 -10.38
CA THR A 37 15.66 -15.07 -10.02
C THR A 37 16.79 -15.61 -10.90
N VAL A 38 17.14 -14.90 -11.97
CA VAL A 38 18.14 -15.32 -12.96
C VAL A 38 19.18 -14.23 -13.20
N CYS A 39 20.32 -14.59 -13.78
CA CYS A 39 21.37 -13.65 -14.19
C CYS A 39 21.05 -13.03 -15.56
N ILE A 40 21.84 -12.04 -16.00
CA ILE A 40 21.66 -11.41 -17.31
C ILE A 40 21.76 -12.42 -18.46
N ALA A 41 22.72 -13.33 -18.39
CA ALA A 41 22.92 -14.38 -19.41
C ALA A 41 21.73 -15.36 -19.52
N HIS A 42 20.95 -15.52 -18.44
CA HIS A 42 19.76 -16.37 -18.41
C HIS A 42 18.46 -15.56 -18.43
N GLY A 43 18.48 -14.38 -19.03
CA GLY A 43 17.26 -13.65 -19.39
C GLY A 43 16.82 -12.57 -18.42
N ALA A 44 17.61 -12.24 -17.38
CA ALA A 44 17.28 -11.09 -16.51
C ALA A 44 17.25 -9.76 -17.26
N GLY A 45 17.84 -9.70 -18.46
CA GLY A 45 17.79 -8.56 -19.36
C GLY A 45 16.41 -8.30 -19.98
N ALA A 46 15.53 -9.32 -20.04
CA ALA A 46 14.24 -9.24 -20.72
C ALA A 46 13.31 -8.22 -20.05
N PRO A 47 12.53 -7.42 -20.82
CA PRO A 47 11.67 -6.37 -20.26
C PRO A 47 10.70 -6.88 -19.18
N ALA A 48 10.03 -8.00 -19.42
CA ALA A 48 9.10 -8.60 -18.47
C ALA A 48 9.78 -9.03 -17.15
N VAL A 49 11.01 -9.56 -17.24
CA VAL A 49 11.78 -9.99 -16.07
C VAL A 49 12.27 -8.77 -15.29
N LYS A 50 12.72 -7.71 -15.96
CA LYS A 50 13.09 -6.44 -15.33
C LYS A 50 11.91 -5.80 -14.60
N ALA A 51 10.73 -5.77 -15.23
CA ALA A 51 9.51 -5.24 -14.62
C ALA A 51 9.15 -6.01 -13.35
N LYS A 52 9.14 -7.35 -13.40
CA LYS A 52 8.88 -8.19 -12.21
C LYS A 52 9.96 -8.07 -11.13
N ALA A 53 11.22 -7.91 -11.51
CA ALA A 53 12.31 -7.68 -10.57
C ALA A 53 12.15 -6.35 -9.84
N ARG A 54 11.76 -5.29 -10.56
CA ARG A 54 11.45 -3.97 -10.01
C ARG A 54 10.28 -4.05 -9.02
N GLU A 55 9.17 -4.67 -9.41
CA GLU A 55 7.98 -4.87 -8.57
C GLU A 55 8.33 -5.54 -7.23
N ARG A 56 9.16 -6.59 -7.25
CA ARG A 56 9.62 -7.28 -6.03
C ARG A 56 10.47 -6.41 -5.13
N LEU A 57 11.35 -5.59 -5.70
CA LEU A 57 12.20 -4.68 -4.94
C LEU A 57 11.38 -3.57 -4.30
N GLU A 58 10.42 -3.03 -5.04
CA GLU A 58 9.47 -2.03 -4.54
C GLU A 58 8.68 -2.64 -3.37
N ARG A 59 8.07 -3.82 -3.55
CA ARG A 59 7.38 -4.55 -2.48
C ARG A 59 8.25 -4.76 -1.24
N GLN A 60 9.51 -5.16 -1.42
CA GLN A 60 10.44 -5.36 -0.30
C GLN A 60 10.75 -4.05 0.44
N LYS A 61 10.90 -2.94 -0.30
CA LYS A 61 11.10 -1.61 0.31
C LYS A 61 9.88 -1.17 1.12
N LEU A 62 8.68 -1.42 0.59
CA LEU A 62 7.42 -1.09 1.26
C LEU A 62 7.26 -1.88 2.56
N GLY A 63 7.48 -3.20 2.52
CA GLY A 63 7.46 -4.02 3.72
C GLY A 63 8.44 -3.49 4.78
N ALA A 64 9.72 -3.35 4.43
CA ALA A 64 10.73 -2.84 5.34
C ALA A 64 10.38 -1.48 5.97
N PHE A 65 9.71 -0.62 5.22
CA PHE A 65 9.21 0.65 5.73
C PHE A 65 8.06 0.46 6.73
N LEU A 66 7.04 -0.33 6.38
CA LEU A 66 5.91 -0.64 7.26
C LEU A 66 6.41 -1.23 8.59
N ALA A 67 7.33 -2.18 8.52
CA ALA A 67 7.98 -2.77 9.70
C ALA A 67 8.71 -1.71 10.54
N ALA A 68 9.42 -0.76 9.91
CA ALA A 68 10.07 0.34 10.62
C ALA A 68 9.08 1.31 11.28
N GLN A 69 7.83 1.37 10.83
CA GLN A 69 6.74 2.12 11.47
C GLN A 69 5.99 1.29 12.54
N GLY A 70 6.44 0.05 12.83
CA GLY A 70 5.76 -0.86 13.75
C GLY A 70 4.46 -1.44 13.20
N ILE A 71 4.25 -1.36 11.88
CA ILE A 71 3.10 -1.95 11.20
C ILE A 71 3.49 -3.37 10.77
N ASP A 72 2.80 -4.37 11.33
CA ASP A 72 3.11 -5.78 11.12
C ASP A 72 2.70 -6.27 9.71
N GLU A 73 3.67 -6.78 8.96
CA GLU A 73 3.48 -7.40 7.64
C GLU A 73 2.80 -8.78 7.70
N ALA A 74 2.77 -9.45 8.86
CA ALA A 74 2.08 -10.74 9.02
C ALA A 74 0.57 -10.65 8.72
N ALA A 75 0.03 -9.44 8.61
CA ALA A 75 -1.37 -9.16 8.29
C ALA A 75 -1.73 -9.23 6.79
N GLY A 76 -0.79 -9.45 5.87
CA GLY A 76 -1.10 -9.61 4.43
C GLY A 76 -0.14 -8.95 3.46
N ASP A 77 -0.62 -8.64 2.25
CA ASP A 77 0.18 -8.00 1.20
C ASP A 77 0.60 -6.57 1.64
N PRO A 78 1.89 -6.20 1.58
CA PRO A 78 2.35 -4.87 1.98
C PRO A 78 1.64 -3.72 1.27
N HIS A 79 1.19 -3.90 0.03
CA HIS A 79 0.43 -2.89 -0.68
C HIS A 79 -0.99 -2.73 -0.12
N GLU A 80 -1.64 -3.83 0.21
CA GLU A 80 -2.98 -3.81 0.80
C GLU A 80 -2.95 -3.12 2.18
N ILE A 81 -1.95 -3.48 3.00
CA ILE A 81 -1.69 -2.84 4.29
C ILE A 81 -1.46 -1.34 4.08
N TYR A 82 -0.58 -0.97 3.14
CA TYR A 82 -0.30 0.42 2.84
C TYR A 82 -1.55 1.21 2.44
N VAL A 83 -2.36 0.71 1.51
CA VAL A 83 -3.59 1.40 1.07
C VAL A 83 -4.58 1.53 2.23
N ARG A 84 -4.76 0.48 3.02
CA ARG A 84 -5.62 0.54 4.22
C ARG A 84 -5.16 1.62 5.19
N HIS A 85 -3.86 1.71 5.45
CA HIS A 85 -3.31 2.75 6.33
C HIS A 85 -3.44 4.15 5.75
N LEU A 86 -3.26 4.33 4.44
CA LEU A 86 -3.43 5.63 3.79
C LEU A 86 -4.90 6.09 3.89
N THR A 87 -5.86 5.22 3.58
CA THR A 87 -7.30 5.52 3.69
C THR A 87 -7.71 5.80 5.14
N ALA A 88 -7.22 5.01 6.10
CA ALA A 88 -7.51 5.23 7.51
C ALA A 88 -6.92 6.56 8.01
N ALA A 89 -5.71 6.91 7.53
CA ALA A 89 -5.05 8.14 7.91
C ALA A 89 -5.78 9.37 7.32
N ASP A 90 -6.26 9.31 6.08
CA ASP A 90 -7.10 10.35 5.46
C ASP A 90 -8.41 10.57 6.25
N ALA A 91 -9.14 9.48 6.54
CA ALA A 91 -10.37 9.56 7.33
C ALA A 91 -10.13 10.13 8.74
N THR A 92 -9.01 9.77 9.36
CA THR A 92 -8.65 10.29 10.68
C THR A 92 -8.25 11.76 10.60
N ALA A 93 -7.58 12.19 9.54
CA ALA A 93 -7.23 13.60 9.32
C ALA A 93 -8.48 14.48 9.18
N VAL A 94 -9.48 14.02 8.41
CA VAL A 94 -10.79 14.68 8.33
C VAL A 94 -11.43 14.82 9.71
N ARG A 95 -11.49 13.73 10.49
CA ARG A 95 -12.08 13.79 11.83
C ARG A 95 -11.30 14.69 12.79
N ALA A 96 -9.97 14.64 12.74
CA ALA A 96 -9.12 15.50 13.55
C ALA A 96 -9.32 16.98 13.20
N ARG A 97 -9.50 17.31 11.91
CA ARG A 97 -9.80 18.66 11.45
C ARG A 97 -11.12 19.17 12.00
N GLU A 98 -12.18 18.36 12.02
CA GLU A 98 -13.47 18.72 12.63
C GLU A 98 -13.28 19.02 14.12
N LEU A 99 -12.61 18.13 14.86
CA LEU A 99 -12.34 18.32 16.28
C LEU A 99 -11.49 19.56 16.59
N VAL A 100 -10.56 19.92 15.70
CA VAL A 100 -9.75 21.14 15.80
C VAL A 100 -10.58 22.39 15.48
N ALA A 101 -11.51 22.30 14.52
CA ALA A 101 -12.39 23.41 14.16
C ALA A 101 -13.36 23.79 15.30
N ASP A 102 -13.70 22.82 16.15
CA ASP A 102 -14.56 23.00 17.32
C ASP A 102 -13.80 23.52 18.56
N LEU A 103 -12.48 23.78 18.46
CA LEU A 103 -11.72 24.32 19.59
C LEU A 103 -11.94 25.83 19.75
N ASP A 104 -12.38 26.22 20.94
CA ASP A 104 -12.44 27.64 21.34
C ASP A 104 -11.03 28.24 21.52
N GLU A 105 -10.07 27.43 22.00
CA GLU A 105 -8.67 27.82 22.20
C GLU A 105 -7.70 26.81 21.57
N LEU A 106 -6.72 27.33 20.82
CA LEU A 106 -5.68 26.52 20.17
C LEU A 106 -4.52 26.14 21.10
N THR A 107 -4.49 26.72 22.30
CA THR A 107 -3.44 26.53 23.29
C THR A 107 -4.03 26.24 24.66
N VAL A 108 -3.33 25.45 25.46
CA VAL A 108 -3.65 25.19 26.86
C VAL A 108 -2.54 25.77 27.73
N THR A 109 -2.92 26.53 28.75
CA THR A 109 -1.98 27.07 29.75
C THR A 109 -1.89 26.11 30.93
N ASN A 110 -0.68 25.72 31.33
CA ASN A 110 -0.48 24.89 32.51
C ASN A 110 -0.54 25.71 33.82
N HIS A 111 -0.46 25.03 34.98
CA HIS A 111 -0.47 25.69 36.29
C HIS A 111 0.72 26.64 36.54
N ASN A 112 1.76 26.59 35.69
CA ASN A 112 2.93 27.47 35.75
C ASN A 112 2.83 28.67 34.79
N GLY A 113 1.74 28.78 34.02
CA GLY A 113 1.58 29.83 33.02
C GLY A 113 2.19 29.52 31.66
N ASP A 114 2.78 28.33 31.45
CA ASP A 114 3.31 27.96 30.13
C ASP A 114 2.16 27.62 29.18
N GLN A 115 2.16 28.23 28.00
CA GLN A 115 1.25 27.86 26.91
C GLN A 115 1.83 26.73 26.06
N LYS A 116 0.99 25.76 25.73
CA LYS A 116 1.29 24.68 24.78
C LYS A 116 0.14 24.52 23.79
N LEU A 117 0.42 24.01 22.59
CA LEU A 117 -0.64 23.67 21.63
C LEU A 117 -1.62 22.67 22.24
N HIS A 118 -2.90 22.84 21.92
CA HIS A 118 -3.94 21.90 22.30
C HIS A 118 -3.59 20.49 21.78
N VAL A 119 -3.86 19.46 22.59
CA VAL A 119 -3.45 18.08 22.29
C VAL A 119 -4.00 17.59 20.94
N LEU A 120 -5.23 17.98 20.60
CA LEU A 120 -5.87 17.62 19.33
C LEU A 120 -5.16 18.26 18.13
N LEU A 121 -4.72 19.52 18.26
CA LEU A 121 -3.99 20.23 17.21
C LEU A 121 -2.61 19.61 16.98
N ARG A 122 -1.93 19.19 18.05
CA ARG A 122 -0.66 18.45 17.96
C ARG A 122 -0.85 17.08 17.29
N LEU A 123 -1.85 16.31 17.73
CA LEU A 123 -2.14 15.00 17.16
C LEU A 123 -2.51 15.10 15.68
N TRP A 124 -3.27 16.12 15.28
CA TRP A 124 -3.57 16.39 13.89
C TRP A 124 -2.30 16.64 13.07
N GLY A 125 -1.41 17.53 13.53
CA GLY A 125 -0.13 17.79 12.85
C GLY A 125 0.75 16.54 12.73
N GLU A 126 0.82 15.71 13.78
CA GLU A 126 1.54 14.42 13.74
C GLU A 126 0.93 13.44 12.71
N TRP A 127 -0.38 13.51 12.49
CA TRP A 127 -1.08 12.69 11.51
C TRP A 127 -0.83 13.16 10.07
N GLU A 128 -0.94 14.46 9.82
CA GLU A 128 -0.61 15.07 8.52
C GLU A 128 0.83 14.71 8.11
N ASP A 129 1.77 14.83 9.04
CA ASP A 129 3.18 14.45 8.83
C ASP A 129 3.35 12.99 8.40
N ARG A 130 2.55 12.09 8.99
CA ARG A 130 2.60 10.65 8.69
C ARG A 130 1.97 10.35 7.33
N VAL A 131 0.84 10.97 7.01
CA VAL A 131 0.19 10.88 5.69
C VAL A 131 1.14 11.36 4.60
N ALA A 132 1.78 12.51 4.78
CA ALA A 132 2.72 13.07 3.81
C ALA A 132 3.93 12.14 3.58
N LYS A 133 4.48 11.54 4.65
CA LYS A 133 5.58 10.56 4.56
C LYS A 133 5.15 9.31 3.80
N LEU A 134 3.95 8.78 4.08
CA LEU A 134 3.38 7.64 3.37
C LEU A 134 3.18 7.96 1.88
N ALA A 135 2.49 9.06 1.58
CA ALA A 135 2.19 9.50 0.22
C ALA A 135 3.46 9.74 -0.61
N LYS A 136 4.50 10.37 -0.02
CA LYS A 136 5.80 10.56 -0.67
C LYS A 136 6.44 9.23 -1.05
N ILE A 137 6.41 8.24 -0.18
CA ILE A 137 6.99 6.92 -0.44
C ILE A 137 6.22 6.19 -1.54
N ALA A 138 4.89 6.32 -1.58
CA ALA A 138 4.11 5.80 -2.70
C ALA A 138 4.55 6.40 -4.03
N HIS A 139 4.64 7.72 -4.08
CA HIS A 139 5.12 8.43 -5.25
C HIS A 139 6.54 8.00 -5.66
N ASP A 140 7.50 8.03 -4.72
CA ASP A 140 8.91 7.74 -4.98
C ASP A 140 9.16 6.28 -5.43
N ASN A 141 8.29 5.34 -5.05
CA ASN A 141 8.42 3.92 -5.41
C ASN A 141 7.50 3.51 -6.55
N GLY A 142 6.85 4.46 -7.22
CA GLY A 142 5.94 4.15 -8.33
C GLY A 142 4.73 3.32 -7.90
N PHE A 143 4.38 3.34 -6.60
CA PHE A 143 3.07 2.91 -6.13
C PHE A 143 2.09 4.00 -6.58
N GLY A 144 1.70 3.90 -7.85
CA GLY A 144 0.97 4.92 -8.55
C GLY A 144 -0.51 4.87 -8.25
N ALA A 145 -1.19 5.93 -8.69
CA ALA A 145 -2.64 6.05 -8.74
C ALA A 145 -3.34 4.81 -9.30
N VAL A 146 -2.66 3.99 -10.12
CA VAL A 146 -3.17 2.72 -10.64
C VAL A 146 -3.43 1.68 -9.55
N GLN A 147 -2.51 1.45 -8.61
CA GLN A 147 -2.73 0.49 -7.53
C GLN A 147 -3.76 1.00 -6.52
N LEU A 148 -3.77 2.31 -6.26
CA LEU A 148 -4.81 2.94 -5.45
C LEU A 148 -6.19 2.82 -6.13
N ALA A 149 -6.27 3.10 -7.43
CA ALA A 149 -7.48 2.95 -8.23
C ALA A 149 -7.94 1.48 -8.30
N GLN A 150 -7.00 0.53 -8.42
CA GLN A 150 -7.32 -0.90 -8.37
C GLN A 150 -7.87 -1.31 -7.01
N SER A 151 -7.27 -0.86 -5.92
CA SER A 151 -7.78 -1.12 -4.57
C SER A 151 -9.15 -0.47 -4.35
N GLN A 152 -9.33 0.78 -4.79
CA GLN A 152 -10.62 1.48 -4.72
C GLN A 152 -11.68 0.76 -5.56
N ALA A 153 -11.35 0.32 -6.77
CA ALA A 153 -12.25 -0.46 -7.62
C ALA A 153 -12.63 -1.79 -6.97
N GLN A 154 -11.69 -2.47 -6.32
CA GLN A 154 -11.96 -3.70 -5.57
C GLN A 154 -12.92 -3.45 -4.41
N THR A 155 -12.68 -2.43 -3.59
CA THR A 155 -13.59 -2.04 -2.50
C THR A 155 -14.99 -1.69 -3.01
N MET A 156 -15.09 -0.95 -4.12
CA MET A 156 -16.39 -0.64 -4.74
C MET A 156 -17.11 -1.91 -5.23
N MET A 157 -16.39 -2.86 -5.84
CA MET A 157 -16.95 -4.12 -6.30
C MET A 157 -17.43 -5.02 -5.15
N GLU A 158 -16.71 -5.02 -4.03
CA GLU A 158 -17.12 -5.73 -2.82
C GLU A 158 -18.36 -5.11 -2.21
N ALA A 159 -18.41 -3.78 -2.07
CA ALA A 159 -19.59 -3.07 -1.58
C ALA A 159 -20.81 -3.30 -2.48
N PHE A 160 -20.62 -3.27 -3.82
CA PHE A 160 -21.68 -3.59 -4.78
C PHE A 160 -22.16 -5.03 -4.64
N THR A 161 -21.24 -5.98 -4.45
CA THR A 161 -21.58 -7.39 -4.24
C THR A 161 -22.33 -7.60 -2.93
N ALA A 162 -21.91 -6.94 -1.85
CA ALA A 162 -22.59 -6.96 -0.57
C ALA A 162 -24.01 -6.39 -0.69
N ALA A 163 -24.17 -5.23 -1.34
CA ALA A 163 -25.47 -4.62 -1.59
C ALA A 163 -26.40 -5.55 -2.39
N MET A 164 -25.91 -6.17 -3.48
CA MET A 164 -26.73 -7.13 -4.26
C MET A 164 -27.18 -8.36 -3.46
N ASN A 165 -26.46 -8.70 -2.40
CA ASN A 165 -26.79 -9.81 -1.51
C ASN A 165 -27.54 -9.38 -0.25
N ASP A 166 -27.80 -8.09 -0.08
CA ASP A 166 -28.54 -7.55 1.06
C ASP A 166 -29.99 -8.05 1.03
N PRO A 167 -30.46 -8.78 2.07
CA PRO A 167 -31.84 -9.24 2.16
C PRO A 167 -32.87 -8.12 2.07
N ALA A 168 -32.53 -6.89 2.47
CA ALA A 168 -33.42 -5.74 2.42
C ALA A 168 -33.80 -5.35 0.98
N LEU A 169 -32.95 -5.65 -0.01
CA LEU A 169 -33.26 -5.41 -1.43
C LEU A 169 -34.13 -6.50 -2.05
N ASN A 170 -34.25 -7.66 -1.39
CA ASN A 170 -35.07 -8.81 -1.83
C ASN A 170 -34.93 -9.15 -3.33
N LEU A 171 -33.71 -9.09 -3.85
CA LEU A 171 -33.43 -9.37 -5.26
C LEU A 171 -33.46 -10.86 -5.55
N SER A 172 -34.14 -11.27 -6.62
CA SER A 172 -34.07 -12.64 -7.13
C SER A 172 -32.72 -12.93 -7.78
N ASP A 173 -32.39 -14.22 -7.95
CA ASP A 173 -31.16 -14.61 -8.64
C ASP A 173 -31.12 -14.14 -10.10
N GLU A 174 -32.28 -14.13 -10.80
CA GLU A 174 -32.35 -13.50 -12.13
C GLU A 174 -32.05 -12.00 -12.08
N GLN A 175 -32.61 -11.27 -11.11
CA GLN A 175 -32.38 -9.82 -10.98
C GLN A 175 -30.90 -9.51 -10.69
N LYS A 176 -30.26 -10.29 -9.82
CA LYS A 176 -28.82 -10.18 -9.55
C LYS A 176 -27.99 -10.45 -10.80
N ALA A 177 -28.35 -11.47 -11.60
CA ALA A 177 -27.65 -11.79 -12.84
C ALA A 177 -27.79 -10.67 -13.89
N VAL A 178 -28.97 -10.07 -14.00
CA VAL A 178 -29.22 -8.91 -14.89
C VAL A 178 -28.42 -7.70 -14.42
N ALA A 179 -28.42 -7.39 -13.12
CA ALA A 179 -27.67 -6.28 -12.55
C ALA A 179 -26.16 -6.40 -12.81
N LYS A 180 -25.57 -7.59 -12.61
CA LYS A 180 -24.15 -7.86 -12.93
C LYS A 180 -23.83 -7.62 -14.41
N LYS A 181 -24.69 -8.10 -15.32
CA LYS A 181 -24.52 -7.88 -16.77
C LYS A 181 -24.60 -6.39 -17.13
N ALA A 182 -25.54 -5.66 -16.52
CA ALA A 182 -25.68 -4.22 -16.72
C ALA A 182 -24.45 -3.46 -16.21
N ALA A 183 -23.99 -3.73 -14.99
CA ALA A 183 -22.78 -3.12 -14.41
C ALA A 183 -21.56 -3.35 -15.31
N ALA A 184 -21.33 -4.60 -15.75
CA ALA A 184 -20.22 -4.93 -16.66
C ALA A 184 -20.31 -4.23 -18.02
N ARG A 185 -21.52 -3.91 -18.51
CA ARG A 185 -21.71 -3.12 -19.74
C ARG A 185 -21.34 -1.66 -19.50
N HIS A 186 -21.83 -1.05 -18.42
CA HIS A 186 -21.54 0.35 -18.09
C HIS A 186 -20.05 0.60 -17.82
N LEU A 187 -19.38 -0.31 -17.11
CA LEU A 187 -17.93 -0.24 -16.88
C LEU A 187 -17.14 -0.26 -18.19
N ARG A 188 -17.53 -1.11 -19.15
CA ARG A 188 -16.90 -1.16 -20.48
C ARG A 188 -17.11 0.10 -21.29
N THR A 189 -18.29 0.73 -21.17
CA THR A 189 -18.57 2.00 -21.85
C THR A 189 -17.73 3.13 -21.29
N GLN A 190 -17.57 3.21 -19.96
CA GLN A 190 -16.74 4.25 -19.33
C GLN A 190 -15.25 4.07 -19.62
N ALA A 191 -14.76 2.83 -19.66
CA ALA A 191 -13.36 2.53 -20.00
C ALA A 191 -13.00 2.82 -21.47
N ALA A 192 -13.99 3.01 -22.35
CA ALA A 192 -13.78 3.35 -23.76
C ALA A 192 -13.82 4.87 -24.03
N THR A 193 -14.11 5.68 -23.00
CA THR A 193 -14.24 7.14 -23.09
C THR A 193 -13.08 7.92 -22.47
N GLU A 194 -12.08 7.22 -21.94
CA GLU A 194 -10.78 7.76 -21.46
C GLU A 194 -9.66 7.46 -22.48
#